data_AF-A0A497GT75-F1
#
_entry.id   AF-A0A497GT75-F1
#
_cell.length_a   1.000
_cell.length_b   1.000
_cell.length_c   1.000
_cell.angle_alpha   90.00
_cell.angle_beta   90.00
_cell.angle_gamma   90.00
#
_symmetry.space_group_name_H-M   'P 1'
#
loop_
_entity.id
_entity.type
_entity.pdbx_description
1 polymer ?
#
loop_
_entity_poly.entity_id
_entity_poly.type
_entity_poly.pdbx_seq_one_letter_code
_entity_poly.pdbx_strand_id
1 'polypeptide(L)'
;MVKNVNELKGFSRLGDSLLNFAYSLALSLITGEPQGARLPDKILIESAREAGLKEALKIKHRIKRDELADLVEAIIAIGWLKGDITLGQIVKVIAKGMDIYALSSPRLMNERLVNNIKELLEKIKELGVEPCLGDFQELLRRRLEASS
;
A
#
# COMPACT_ATOMS: atom_id res chain seq x y z
N MET A 1 5.73 18.23 -3.84
CA MET A 1 5.39 18.77 -2.49
C MET A 1 3.94 18.38 -2.19
N VAL A 2 3.67 17.52 -1.21
CA VAL A 2 2.29 17.19 -0.80
C VAL A 2 1.71 18.45 -0.16
N LYS A 3 0.88 19.18 -0.89
CA LYS A 3 0.35 20.49 -0.46
C LYS A 3 -0.81 20.37 0.52
N ASN A 4 -1.48 19.21 0.63
CA ASN A 4 -2.63 19.04 1.51
C ASN A 4 -2.85 17.57 1.93
N VAL A 5 -2.72 17.27 3.23
CA VAL A 5 -3.01 15.94 3.80
C VAL A 5 -4.49 15.57 3.63
N ASN A 6 -5.41 16.54 3.51
CA ASN A 6 -6.83 16.25 3.33
C ASN A 6 -7.19 15.72 1.93
N GLU A 7 -6.41 16.04 0.88
CA GLU A 7 -6.61 15.43 -0.44
C GLU A 7 -6.20 13.95 -0.43
N LEU A 8 -5.18 13.60 0.35
CA LEU A 8 -4.73 12.21 0.52
C LEU A 8 -5.76 11.34 1.24
N LYS A 9 -6.60 11.92 2.12
CA LYS A 9 -7.67 11.19 2.83
C LYS A 9 -8.71 10.57 1.89
N GLY A 10 -8.94 11.16 0.71
CA GLY A 10 -9.83 10.57 -0.29
C GLY A 10 -9.23 9.29 -0.89
N PHE A 11 -7.93 9.33 -1.20
CA PHE A 11 -7.19 8.20 -1.76
C PHE A 11 -6.91 7.11 -0.72
N SER A 12 -6.79 7.43 0.57
CA SER A 12 -6.55 6.42 1.61
C SER A 12 -7.67 5.39 1.67
N ARG A 13 -8.95 5.82 1.57
CA ARG A 13 -10.09 4.90 1.57
C ARG A 13 -10.09 3.91 0.39
N LEU A 14 -9.70 4.39 -0.80
CA LEU A 14 -9.52 3.51 -1.96
C LEU A 14 -8.33 2.57 -1.74
N GLY A 15 -7.25 3.08 -1.17
CA GLY A 15 -6.05 2.33 -0.81
C GLY A 15 -6.30 1.22 0.20
N ASP A 16 -7.03 1.49 1.29
CA ASP A 16 -7.45 0.51 2.30
C ASP A 16 -8.22 -0.64 1.62
N SER A 17 -9.19 -0.31 0.77
CA SER A 17 -9.98 -1.30 0.03
C SER A 17 -9.11 -2.13 -0.92
N LEU A 18 -8.22 -1.48 -1.67
CA LEU A 18 -7.29 -2.13 -2.60
C LEU A 18 -6.32 -3.07 -1.87
N LEU A 19 -5.74 -2.61 -0.75
CA LEU A 19 -4.78 -3.38 0.04
C LEU A 19 -5.43 -4.56 0.75
N ASN A 20 -6.62 -4.38 1.31
CA ASN A 20 -7.35 -5.48 1.94
C ASN A 20 -7.73 -6.56 0.92
N PHE A 21 -8.11 -6.16 -0.29
CA PHE A 21 -8.36 -7.12 -1.36
C PHE A 21 -7.08 -7.83 -1.79
N ALA A 22 -5.98 -7.09 -2.02
CA ALA A 22 -4.69 -7.67 -2.39
C ALA A 22 -4.15 -8.63 -1.31
N TYR A 23 -4.32 -8.28 -0.03
CA TYR A 23 -3.94 -9.11 1.09
C TYR A 23 -4.78 -10.39 1.18
N SER A 24 -6.09 -10.28 1.01
CA SER A 24 -7.00 -11.43 0.92
C SER A 24 -6.62 -12.38 -0.22
N LEU A 25 -6.31 -11.84 -1.40
CA LEU A 25 -5.81 -12.62 -2.54
C LEU A 25 -4.47 -13.30 -2.26
N ALA A 26 -3.54 -12.59 -1.64
CA ALA A 26 -2.24 -13.15 -1.26
C ALA A 26 -2.39 -14.33 -0.28
N LEU A 27 -3.21 -14.16 0.76
CA LEU A 27 -3.52 -15.26 1.69
C LEU A 27 -4.17 -16.43 0.96
N SER A 28 -5.13 -16.16 0.06
CA SER A 28 -5.80 -17.20 -0.72
C SER A 28 -4.82 -17.99 -1.61
N LEU A 29 -3.84 -17.31 -2.20
CA LEU A 29 -2.79 -17.95 -3.00
C LEU A 29 -1.87 -18.83 -2.15
N ILE A 30 -1.55 -18.41 -0.92
CA ILE A 30 -0.65 -19.15 -0.03
C ILE A 30 -1.36 -20.36 0.59
N THR A 31 -2.62 -20.21 0.97
CA THR A 31 -3.39 -21.27 1.64
C THR A 31 -4.05 -22.24 0.66
N GLY A 32 -4.28 -21.82 -0.59
CA GLY A 32 -5.01 -22.60 -1.60
C GLY A 32 -6.53 -22.54 -1.43
N GLU A 33 -7.05 -21.71 -0.53
CA GLU A 33 -8.48 -21.58 -0.24
C GLU A 33 -8.90 -20.09 -0.20
N PRO A 34 -10.13 -19.72 -0.60
CA PRO A 34 -10.59 -18.34 -0.54
C PRO A 34 -10.49 -17.75 0.88
N GLN A 35 -9.83 -16.59 1.01
CA GLN A 35 -9.67 -15.85 2.25
C GLN A 35 -10.27 -14.45 2.13
N GLY A 36 -10.77 -13.91 3.25
CA GLY A 36 -11.16 -12.51 3.40
C GLY A 36 -10.56 -11.95 4.69
N ALA A 37 -9.60 -11.04 4.56
CA ALA A 37 -8.87 -10.49 5.70
C ALA A 37 -8.50 -9.02 5.50
N ARG A 38 -8.37 -8.29 6.61
CA ARG A 38 -7.87 -6.92 6.64
C ARG A 38 -6.38 -6.92 6.95
N LEU A 39 -5.60 -6.14 6.19
CA LEU A 39 -4.19 -5.93 6.47
C LEU A 39 -4.07 -5.06 7.74
N PRO A 40 -3.38 -5.48 8.81
CA PRO A 40 -3.36 -4.69 10.02
C PRO A 40 -2.60 -3.36 9.86
N ASP A 41 -3.21 -2.24 10.25
CA ASP A 41 -2.60 -0.89 10.14
C ASP A 41 -1.21 -0.81 10.79
N LYS A 42 -0.96 -1.59 11.86
CA LYS A 42 0.36 -1.67 12.50
C LYS A 42 1.48 -2.03 11.51
N ILE A 43 1.19 -2.88 10.53
CA ILE A 43 2.13 -3.28 9.48
C ILE A 43 2.44 -2.09 8.59
N LEU A 44 1.41 -1.35 8.15
CA LEU A 44 1.58 -0.17 7.30
C LEU A 44 2.41 0.91 8.02
N ILE A 45 2.10 1.15 9.29
CA ILE A 45 2.80 2.12 10.14
C ILE A 45 4.28 1.74 10.32
N GLU A 46 4.56 0.48 10.63
CA GLU A 46 5.93 -0.02 10.80
C GLU A 46 6.70 0.04 9.48
N SER A 47 6.09 -0.38 8.38
CA SER A 47 6.69 -0.31 7.04
C SER A 47 7.03 1.13 6.63
N ALA A 48 6.11 2.08 6.89
CA ALA A 48 6.34 3.48 6.59
C ALA A 48 7.48 4.10 7.41
N ARG A 49 7.62 3.68 8.67
CA ARG A 49 8.72 4.11 9.55
C ARG A 49 10.05 3.57 9.06
N GLU A 50 10.12 2.27 8.77
CA GLU A 50 11.35 1.66 8.25
C GLU A 50 11.72 2.22 6.87
N ALA A 51 10.74 2.55 6.04
CA ALA A 51 10.97 3.20 4.75
C ALA A 51 11.38 4.69 4.89
N GLY A 52 11.43 5.28 6.08
CA GLY A 52 11.71 6.72 6.26
C GLY A 52 10.74 7.62 5.47
N LEU A 53 9.47 7.22 5.40
CA LEU A 53 8.49 7.84 4.49
C LEU A 53 8.23 9.33 4.84
N LYS A 54 8.23 9.66 6.12
CA LYS A 54 8.03 11.03 6.60
C LYS A 54 9.15 11.96 6.13
N GLU A 55 10.39 11.50 6.26
CA GLU A 55 11.61 12.20 5.87
C GLU A 55 11.65 12.37 4.36
N ALA A 56 11.37 11.30 3.61
CA ALA A 56 11.32 11.31 2.16
C ALA A 56 10.31 12.33 1.60
N LEU A 57 9.14 12.42 2.23
CA LEU A 57 8.08 13.37 1.85
C LEU A 57 8.27 14.77 2.44
N LYS A 58 9.35 15.00 3.19
CA LYS A 58 9.69 16.27 3.85
C LYS A 58 8.56 16.80 4.74
N ILE A 59 7.85 15.89 5.43
CA ILE A 59 6.72 16.27 6.29
C ILE A 59 7.27 16.85 7.60
N LYS A 60 7.15 18.18 7.74
CA LYS A 60 7.74 18.94 8.85
C LYS A 60 6.92 18.89 10.15
N HIS A 61 5.63 18.56 10.10
CA HIS A 61 4.76 18.49 11.27
C HIS A 61 4.73 17.08 11.88
N ARG A 62 4.22 16.98 13.12
CA ARG A 62 3.97 15.70 13.77
C ARG A 62 2.80 15.00 13.07
N ILE A 63 3.07 13.84 12.49
CA ILE A 63 2.05 12.94 11.95
C ILE A 63 1.59 12.03 13.10
N LYS A 64 0.28 11.89 13.28
CA LYS A 64 -0.28 10.91 14.22
C LYS A 64 -0.06 9.50 13.70
N ARG A 65 -0.23 8.50 14.58
CA ARG A 65 0.08 7.11 14.24
C ARG A 65 -0.85 6.57 13.14
N ASP A 66 -2.14 6.87 13.26
CA ASP A 66 -3.20 6.56 12.29
C ASP A 66 -2.98 7.28 10.94
N GLU A 67 -2.60 8.55 10.96
CA GLU A 67 -2.33 9.33 9.74
C GLU A 67 -1.18 8.75 8.88
N LEU A 68 -0.28 7.95 9.48
CA LEU A 68 0.80 7.29 8.73
C LEU A 68 0.30 6.08 7.94
N ALA A 69 -0.69 5.35 8.46
CA ALA A 69 -1.35 4.27 7.72
C ALA A 69 -2.12 4.84 6.54
N ASP A 70 -2.95 5.87 6.78
CA ASP A 70 -3.69 6.58 5.73
C ASP A 70 -2.78 7.06 4.60
N LEU A 71 -1.59 7.56 4.94
CA LEU A 71 -0.61 8.03 3.97
C LEU A 71 -0.08 6.88 3.08
N VAL A 72 0.20 5.72 3.67
CA VAL A 72 0.64 4.53 2.92
C VAL A 72 -0.45 4.07 1.95
N GLU A 73 -1.68 3.97 2.44
CA GLU A 73 -2.84 3.59 1.63
C GLU A 73 -3.04 4.55 0.45
N ALA A 74 -2.98 5.85 0.71
CA ALA A 74 -3.12 6.88 -0.32
C ALA A 74 -2.02 6.79 -1.39
N ILE A 75 -0.77 6.59 -0.98
CA ILE A 75 0.36 6.45 -1.90
C ILE A 75 0.20 5.24 -2.81
N ILE A 76 -0.22 4.11 -2.23
CA ILE A 76 -0.44 2.88 -2.98
C ILE A 76 -1.62 3.03 -3.95
N ALA A 77 -2.71 3.67 -3.53
CA ALA A 77 -3.85 3.97 -4.40
C ALA A 77 -3.44 4.86 -5.58
N ILE A 78 -2.66 5.92 -5.33
CA ILE A 78 -2.18 6.83 -6.38
C ILE A 78 -1.27 6.09 -7.36
N GLY A 79 -0.32 5.29 -6.88
CA GLY A 79 0.56 4.50 -7.76
C GLY A 79 -0.23 3.51 -8.61
N TRP A 80 -1.28 2.90 -8.05
CA TRP A 80 -2.17 2.02 -8.81
C TRP A 80 -2.97 2.77 -9.87
N LEU A 81 -3.57 3.92 -9.54
CA LEU A 81 -4.34 4.75 -10.47
C LEU A 81 -3.48 5.26 -11.63
N LYS A 82 -2.22 5.62 -11.38
CA LYS A 82 -1.27 6.02 -12.41
C LYS A 82 -0.79 4.87 -13.28
N GLY A 83 -0.98 3.63 -12.83
CA GLY A 83 -0.49 2.42 -13.50
C GLY A 83 0.96 2.07 -13.21
N ASP A 84 1.61 2.79 -12.29
CA ASP A 84 2.98 2.54 -11.82
C ASP A 84 3.10 1.16 -11.12
N ILE A 85 2.01 0.74 -10.47
CA ILE A 85 1.87 -0.57 -9.85
C ILE A 85 0.50 -1.19 -10.21
N THR A 86 0.46 -2.51 -10.27
CA THR A 86 -0.75 -3.30 -10.55
C THR A 86 -1.21 -4.06 -9.31
N LEU A 87 -2.49 -4.44 -9.24
CA LEU A 87 -3.00 -5.31 -8.18
C LEU A 87 -2.16 -6.60 -8.05
N GLY A 88 -1.85 -7.25 -9.17
CA GLY A 88 -1.02 -8.46 -9.17
C GLY A 88 0.39 -8.25 -8.61
N GLN A 89 1.01 -7.07 -8.83
CA GLN A 89 2.29 -6.74 -8.20
C GLN A 89 2.15 -6.54 -6.69
N ILE A 90 1.09 -5.87 -6.22
CA ILE A 90 0.82 -5.72 -4.78
C ILE A 90 0.63 -7.10 -4.12
N VAL A 91 -0.17 -7.97 -4.73
CA VAL A 91 -0.38 -9.35 -4.27
C VAL A 91 0.94 -10.12 -4.20
N LYS A 92 1.76 -10.07 -5.25
CA LYS A 92 3.07 -10.73 -5.29
C LYS A 92 4.03 -10.21 -4.23
N VAL A 93 4.03 -8.90 -3.96
CA VAL A 93 4.82 -8.32 -2.88
C VAL A 93 4.35 -8.85 -1.53
N ILE A 94 3.05 -8.82 -1.25
CA ILE A 94 2.51 -9.32 0.03
C ILE A 94 2.86 -10.79 0.23
N ALA A 95 2.71 -11.62 -0.81
CA ALA A 95 3.00 -13.04 -0.77
C ALA A 95 4.50 -13.39 -0.81
N LYS A 96 5.38 -12.41 -1.08
CA LYS A 96 6.81 -12.66 -1.26
C LYS A 96 7.40 -13.31 -0.01
N GLY A 97 7.97 -14.49 -0.21
CA GLY A 97 8.56 -15.27 0.87
C GLY A 97 7.56 -15.66 1.94
N MET A 98 6.24 -15.68 1.69
CA MET A 98 5.24 -16.20 2.63
C MET A 98 4.93 -17.66 2.31
N ASP A 99 4.75 -18.46 3.36
CA ASP A 99 4.32 -19.85 3.30
C ASP A 99 3.39 -20.15 4.49
N ILE A 100 2.80 -21.34 4.53
CA ILE A 100 1.87 -21.77 5.59
C ILE A 100 2.52 -21.65 6.98
N TYR A 101 3.82 -21.94 7.08
CA TYR A 101 4.56 -21.83 8.34
C TYR A 101 4.68 -20.38 8.83
N ALA A 102 4.99 -19.45 7.93
CA ALA A 102 5.05 -18.03 8.25
C ALA A 102 3.68 -17.48 8.64
N LEU A 103 2.61 -17.88 7.95
CA LEU A 103 1.24 -17.50 8.32
C LEU A 103 0.86 -17.99 9.73
N SER A 104 1.36 -19.17 10.12
CA SER A 104 1.12 -19.76 11.44
C SER A 104 1.93 -19.11 12.57
N SER A 105 2.92 -18.26 12.23
CA SER A 105 3.79 -17.57 13.17
C SER A 105 3.56 -16.05 13.09
N PRO A 106 2.78 -15.46 14.02
CA PRO A 106 2.49 -14.03 13.99
C PRO A 106 3.72 -13.13 13.93
N ARG A 107 4.83 -13.57 14.54
CA ARG A 107 6.11 -12.85 14.48
C ARG A 107 6.68 -12.84 13.06
N LEU A 108 6.85 -14.02 12.46
CA LEU A 108 7.43 -14.14 11.12
C LEU A 108 6.52 -13.49 10.07
N MET A 109 5.21 -13.66 10.22
CA MET A 109 4.22 -13.01 9.36
C MET A 109 4.36 -11.49 9.37
N ASN A 110 4.37 -10.88 10.57
CA ASN A 110 4.49 -9.43 10.68
C ASN A 110 5.83 -8.94 10.12
N GLU A 111 6.93 -9.62 10.44
CA GLU A 111 8.27 -9.26 9.96
C GLU A 111 8.36 -9.30 8.42
N ARG A 112 7.84 -10.36 7.79
CA ARG A 112 7.82 -10.49 6.32
C ARG A 112 6.92 -9.44 5.69
N LEU A 113 5.72 -9.21 6.23
CA LEU A 113 4.82 -8.17 5.72
C LEU A 113 5.44 -6.77 5.80
N VAL A 114 6.06 -6.43 6.93
CA VAL A 114 6.69 -5.12 7.11
C VAL A 114 7.82 -4.92 6.08
N ASN A 115 8.68 -5.91 5.90
CA ASN A 115 9.75 -5.85 4.91
C ASN A 115 9.21 -5.73 3.48
N ASN A 116 8.20 -6.53 3.12
CA ASN A 116 7.62 -6.54 1.79
C ASN A 116 6.95 -5.19 1.45
N ILE A 117 6.15 -4.64 2.37
CA ILE A 117 5.49 -3.34 2.16
C ILE A 117 6.51 -2.20 2.16
N LYS A 118 7.56 -2.26 2.99
CA LYS A 118 8.68 -1.30 2.95
C LYS A 118 9.32 -1.24 1.57
N GLU A 119 9.70 -2.40 1.00
CA GLU A 119 10.30 -2.46 -0.35
C GLU A 119 9.36 -1.87 -1.42
N LEU A 120 8.06 -2.12 -1.32
CA LEU A 120 7.06 -1.51 -2.21
C LEU A 120 7.02 0.01 -2.06
N LEU A 121 7.04 0.54 -0.83
CA LEU A 121 7.09 1.98 -0.58
C LEU A 121 8.37 2.61 -1.09
N GLU A 122 9.51 1.92 -0.97
CA GLU A 122 10.79 2.34 -1.55
C GLU A 122 10.71 2.48 -3.06
N LYS A 123 10.18 1.46 -3.73
CA LYS A 123 9.96 1.50 -5.18
C LYS A 123 9.03 2.64 -5.58
N ILE A 124 7.92 2.86 -4.87
CA ILE A 124 6.98 3.94 -5.19
C ILE A 124 7.62 5.33 -4.98
N LYS A 125 8.45 5.50 -3.94
CA LYS A 125 9.20 6.74 -3.73
C LYS A 125 10.13 7.07 -4.90
N GLU A 126 10.83 6.07 -5.44
CA GLU A 126 11.74 6.23 -6.59
C GLU A 126 11.02 6.67 -7.86
N LEU A 127 9.77 6.23 -8.05
CA LEU A 127 8.94 6.61 -9.20
C LEU A 127 8.42 8.06 -9.13
N GLY A 128 8.68 8.78 -8.04
CA GLY A 128 8.24 10.15 -7.84
C GLY A 128 6.77 10.19 -7.43
N VAL A 129 6.53 10.25 -6.12
CA VAL A 129 5.21 10.59 -5.58
C VAL A 129 5.01 12.09 -5.73
N GLU A 130 4.88 12.57 -6.97
CA GLU A 130 4.30 13.87 -7.22
C GLU A 130 2.79 13.71 -7.21
N PRO A 131 2.08 14.27 -6.21
CA PRO A 131 0.65 14.46 -6.28
C PRO A 131 0.38 15.59 -7.27
N CYS A 132 0.69 15.37 -8.55
CA CYS A 132 -0.02 16.03 -9.62
C CYS A 132 -1.31 15.24 -9.77
N LEU A 133 -2.25 15.53 -8.87
CA LEU A 133 -3.59 14.98 -8.88
C LEU A 133 -4.27 15.52 -10.13
N GLY A 134 -4.14 14.79 -11.23
CA GLY A 134 -5.09 14.90 -12.33
C GLY A 134 -6.51 14.64 -11.81
N ASP A 135 -7.51 14.89 -12.64
CA ASP A 135 -8.89 14.53 -12.30
C ASP A 135 -8.95 13.04 -11.91
N PHE A 136 -9.31 12.75 -10.65
CA PHE A 136 -9.42 11.38 -10.13
C PHE A 136 -10.30 10.51 -11.05
N GLN A 137 -11.37 11.09 -11.61
CA GLN A 137 -12.26 10.37 -12.51
C GLN A 137 -11.54 9.97 -13.79
N GLU A 138 -10.71 10.84 -14.35
CA GLU A 138 -9.93 10.57 -15.56
C GLU A 138 -8.87 9.49 -15.31
N LEU A 139 -8.14 9.58 -14.18
CA LEU A 139 -7.18 8.54 -13.79
C LEU A 139 -7.86 7.18 -13.59
N LEU A 140 -9.01 7.16 -12.93
CA LEU A 140 -9.77 5.94 -12.70
C LEU A 140 -10.26 5.33 -14.02
N ARG A 141 -10.81 6.15 -14.93
CA ARG A 141 -11.27 5.68 -16.25
C ARG A 141 -10.14 5.04 -17.04
N ARG A 142 -9.01 5.75 -17.19
CA ARG A 142 -7.82 5.21 -17.86
C ARG A 142 -7.35 3.89 -17.26
N ARG A 143 -7.39 3.78 -15.93
CA ARG A 143 -6.96 2.56 -15.24
C ARG A 143 -7.87 1.37 -15.52
N LEU A 144 -9.18 1.60 -15.56
CA LEU A 144 -10.17 0.57 -15.88
C LEU A 144 -10.08 0.14 -17.35
N GLU A 145 -9.88 1.09 -18.26
CA GLU A 145 -9.71 0.83 -19.70
C GLU A 145 -8.42 0.05 -19.99
N ALA A 146 -7.31 0.39 -19.33
CA ALA A 146 -6.03 -0.32 -19.50
C ALA A 146 -6.01 -1.74 -18.88
N SER A 147 -7.03 -2.10 -18.11
CA SER A 147 -7.17 -3.43 -17.49
C SER A 147 -8.15 -4.34 -18.25
N SER A 148 -8.73 -3.85 -19.34
CA SER A 148 -9.63 -4.56 -20.27
C SER A 148 -8.86 -5.05 -21.49
#